data_AF-A0A2J7TL96-F1
#
_entry.id   AF-A0A2J7TL96-F1
#
_cell.length_a   1.000
_cell.length_b   1.000
_cell.length_c   1.000
_cell.angle_alpha   90.00
_cell.angle_beta   90.00
_cell.angle_gamma   90.00
#
_symmetry.space_group_name_H-M   'P 1'
#
loop_
_entity.id
_entity.type
_entity.pdbx_description
1 polymer ?
#
loop_
_entity_poly.entity_id
_entity_poly.type
_entity_poly.pdbx_seq_one_letter_code
_entity_poly.pdbx_strand_id
1 'polypeptide(L)' 'MIKIALVAFLPTAAVLFGLMSIGLAFSPALLHHFDLAFGSYMAVAAASFLLALPTSWLVARRMMVRRDKLVLGAREGKLV' A
#
# COMPACT_ATOMS: atom_id res chain seq x y z
N MET A 1 3.10 -7.39 15.74
CA MET A 1 2.41 -6.58 14.70
C MET A 1 3.37 -6.07 13.62
N ILE A 2 4.54 -5.54 14.00
CA ILE A 2 5.56 -4.98 13.09
C ILE A 2 5.95 -5.93 11.94
N LYS A 3 6.19 -7.22 12.20
CA LYS A 3 6.51 -8.21 11.15
C LYS A 3 5.44 -8.31 10.04
N ILE A 4 4.16 -8.26 10.42
CA ILE A 4 3.03 -8.34 9.45
C ILE A 4 2.90 -7.02 8.69
N ALA A 5 3.08 -5.89 9.39
CA ALA A 5 3.10 -4.57 8.74
C ALA A 5 4.25 -4.46 7.73
N LEU A 6 5.43 -5.01 8.03
CA LEU A 6 6.58 -5.03 7.13
C LEU A 6 6.32 -5.84 5.85
N VAL A 7 5.66 -7.00 5.98
CA VAL A 7 5.26 -7.83 4.83
C VAL A 7 4.19 -7.13 4.00
N ALA A 8 3.26 -6.43 4.64
CA ALA A 8 2.23 -5.64 3.96
C ALA A 8 2.77 -4.34 3.35
N PHE A 9 3.90 -3.81 3.83
CA PHE A 9 4.46 -2.53 3.42
C PHE A 9 4.83 -2.49 1.93
N LEU A 10 5.59 -3.49 1.47
CA LEU A 10 6.08 -3.56 0.09
C LEU A 10 4.93 -3.55 -0.95
N PRO A 11 3.90 -4.43 -0.86
CA PRO A 11 2.79 -4.38 -1.81
C PRO A 11 1.94 -3.12 -1.66
N THR A 12 1.80 -2.56 -0.45
CA THR A 12 1.04 -1.32 -0.24
C THR A 12 1.72 -0.12 -0.89
N ALA A 13 3.05 0.00 -0.73
CA ALA A 13 3.85 1.02 -1.39
C ALA A 13 3.80 0.88 -2.92
N ALA A 14 3.89 -0.35 -3.45
CA ALA A 14 3.79 -0.61 -4.88
C ALA A 14 2.43 -0.19 -5.47
N VAL A 15 1.33 -0.51 -4.79
CA VAL A 15 -0.03 -0.13 -5.22
C VAL A 15 -0.20 1.39 -5.17
N LEU A 16 0.21 2.05 -4.07
CA LEU A 16 0.14 3.50 -3.94
C LEU A 16 0.96 4.22 -5.02
N PHE A 17 2.19 3.76 -5.24
CA PHE A 17 3.06 4.30 -6.27
C PHE A 17 2.46 4.12 -7.67
N GLY A 18 1.94 2.93 -7.98
CA GLY A 18 1.30 2.66 -9.27
C GLY A 18 0.09 3.56 -9.51
N LEU A 19 -0.79 3.71 -8.51
CA LEU A 19 -1.97 4.58 -8.59
C LEU A 19 -1.61 6.04 -8.86
N MET A 20 -0.64 6.57 -8.12
CA MET A 20 -0.20 7.96 -8.28
C MET A 20 0.57 8.16 -9.60
N SER A 21 1.35 7.18 -10.04
CA SER A 21 2.06 7.19 -11.32
C SER A 21 1.10 7.19 -12.52
N ILE A 22 -0.01 6.46 -12.43
CA ILE A 22 -1.07 6.51 -13.45
C ILE A 22 -1.63 7.93 -13.54
N GLY A 23 -1.91 8.59 -12.41
CA GLY A 23 -2.37 9.98 -12.40
C GLY A 23 -1.37 10.94 -13.06
N LEU A 24 -0.07 10.74 -12.83
CA LEU A 24 1.00 11.51 -13.48
C LEU A 24 1.08 11.25 -14.99
N ALA A 25 0.88 9.99 -15.42
CA ALA A 25 0.91 9.61 -16.82
C ALA A 25 -0.19 10.27 -17.67
N PHE A 26 -1.31 10.68 -17.05
CA PHE A 26 -2.36 11.45 -17.71
C PHE A 26 -2.06 12.95 -17.83
N SER A 27 -0.96 13.45 -17.26
CA SER A 27 -0.62 14.88 -17.31
C SER A 27 0.15 15.22 -18.59
N PRO A 28 -0.42 16.01 -19.51
CA PRO A 28 0.26 16.38 -20.76
C PRO A 28 1.50 17.26 -20.52
N ALA A 29 1.54 18.02 -19.42
CA ALA A 29 2.69 18.85 -19.07
C ALA A 29 3.96 18.03 -18.77
N LEU A 30 3.80 16.80 -18.28
CA LEU A 30 4.92 15.90 -17.99
C LEU A 30 5.51 15.25 -19.24
N LEU A 31 4.73 15.14 -20.32
CA LEU A 31 5.21 14.56 -21.58
C LEU A 31 6.19 15.49 -22.30
N HIS A 32 6.17 16.79 -22.00
CA HIS A 32 6.98 17.79 -22.71
C HIS A 32 8.16 18.30 -21.86
N HIS A 33 8.17 18.03 -20.55
CA HIS A 33 9.20 18.50 -19.63
C HIS A 33 9.73 17.34 -18.77
N PHE A 34 10.87 16.76 -19.20
CA PHE A 34 11.48 15.62 -18.54
C PHE A 34 11.90 15.91 -17.09
N ASP A 35 12.46 17.10 -16.80
CA ASP A 35 12.85 17.48 -15.43
C ASP A 35 11.65 17.54 -14.48
N LEU A 36 10.51 18.07 -14.96
CA LEU A 36 9.27 18.12 -14.19
C LEU A 36 8.67 16.72 -14.00
N ALA A 37 8.74 15.87 -15.02
CA ALA A 37 8.32 14.47 -14.91
C ALA A 37 9.18 13.73 -13.89
N PHE A 38 10.50 13.82 -13.98
CA PHE A 38 11.40 13.15 -13.04
C PHE A 38 11.16 13.60 -11.60
N GLY A 39 11.08 14.91 -11.35
CA GLY A 39 10.84 15.45 -10.01
C GLY A 39 9.50 15.00 -9.42
N SER A 40 8.45 14.95 -10.23
CA SER A 40 7.12 14.54 -9.79
C SER A 40 6.98 13.02 -9.56
N TYR A 41 7.63 12.19 -10.37
CA TYR A 41 7.73 10.74 -10.11
C TYR A 41 8.52 10.45 -8.83
N MET A 42 9.62 11.18 -8.59
CA MET A 42 10.39 11.05 -7.35
C MET A 42 9.59 11.52 -6.12
N ALA A 43 8.82 12.61 -6.25
CA ALA A 43 7.93 13.09 -5.20
C ALA A 43 6.82 12.06 -4.89
N VAL A 44 6.25 11.43 -5.92
CA VAL A 44 5.25 10.38 -5.76
C VAL A 44 5.83 9.11 -5.15
N ALA A 45 7.07 8.75 -5.49
CA ALA A 45 7.77 7.65 -4.83
C ALA A 45 7.96 7.95 -3.33
N ALA A 46 8.44 9.14 -2.97
CA ALA A 46 8.60 9.52 -1.56
C ALA A 46 7.24 9.55 -0.81
N ALA A 47 6.21 10.10 -1.44
CA ALA A 47 4.86 10.15 -0.87
C ALA A 47 4.27 8.76 -0.68
N SER A 48 4.49 7.83 -1.61
CA SER A 48 3.97 6.46 -1.51
C SER A 48 4.61 5.71 -0.34
N PHE A 49 5.91 5.87 -0.09
CA PHE A 49 6.58 5.31 1.08
C PHE A 49 6.08 5.91 2.41
N LEU A 50 5.86 7.23 2.46
CA LEU A 50 5.30 7.91 3.62
C LEU A 50 3.89 7.43 3.94
N LEU A 51 3.03 7.31 2.91
CA LEU A 51 1.65 6.85 3.06
C LEU A 51 1.56 5.33 3.30
N ALA A 52 2.55 4.55 2.86
CA ALA A 52 2.61 3.10 3.08
C ALA A 52 2.78 2.74 4.56
N LEU A 53 3.41 3.59 5.39
CA LEU A 53 3.57 3.35 6.82
C LEU A 53 2.23 3.25 7.58
N PRO A 54 1.32 4.26 7.55
CA PRO A 54 0.04 4.16 8.24
C PRO A 54 -0.92 3.14 7.60
N THR A 55 -0.87 2.98 6.27
CA THR A 55 -1.73 2.03 5.57
C THR A 55 -1.33 0.57 5.83
N SER A 56 -0.04 0.25 5.82
CA SER A 56 0.45 -1.10 6.18
C SER A 56 0.11 -1.48 7.62
N TRP A 57 0.12 -0.51 8.54
CA TRP A 57 -0.34 -0.72 9.92
C TRP A 57 -1.83 -1.06 10.00
N LEU A 58 -2.68 -0.34 9.25
CA LEU A 58 -4.12 -0.63 9.16
C LEU A 58 -4.38 -2.01 8.54
N VAL A 59 -3.64 -2.38 7.50
CA VAL A 59 -3.74 -3.71 6.86
C VAL A 59 -3.33 -4.81 7.84
N ALA A 60 -2.21 -4.64 8.55
CA ALA A 60 -1.76 -5.59 9.56
C ALA A 60 -2.77 -5.76 10.69
N ARG A 61 -3.39 -4.66 11.16
CA ARG A 61 -4.47 -4.69 12.15
C ARG A 61 -5.67 -5.48 11.65
N ARG A 62 -6.11 -5.24 10.41
CA ARG A 62 -7.23 -5.98 9.80
C ARG A 62 -6.91 -7.47 9.62
N MET A 63 -5.68 -7.82 9.23
CA MET A 63 -5.25 -9.20 9.09
C MET A 63 -5.30 -9.95 10.43
N MET A 64 -4.85 -9.33 11.53
CA MET A 64 -4.94 -9.94 12.86
C MET A 64 -6.38 -10.18 13.30
N VAL A 65 -7.26 -9.19 13.15
CA VAL A 65 -8.68 -9.33 13.50
C VAL A 65 -9.36 -10.45 12.68
N ARG A 66 -9.02 -10.58 11.39
CA ARG A 66 -9.52 -11.69 10.56
C ARG A 66 -8.96 -13.03 11.00
N ARG A 67 -7.67 -13.09 11.36
CA ARG A 67 -7.04 -14.31 11.88
C ARG A 67 -7.71 -14.78 13.17
N ASP A 68 -7.95 -13.88 14.12
CA ASP A 68 -8.62 -14.23 15.39
C ASP A 68 -10.03 -14.76 15.15
N LYS A 69 -10.79 -14.15 14.23
CA LYS A 69 -12.11 -14.65 13.82
C LYS A 69 -12.07 -16.03 13.18
N LEU A 70 -11.07 -16.30 12.33
CA LEU A 70 -10.89 -17.60 11.70
C LEU A 70 -10.50 -18.67 12.73
N VAL A 71 -9.64 -18.35 13.69
CA VAL A 71 -9.23 -19.27 14.76
C VAL A 71 -10.40 -19.58 15.70
N LEU A 72 -11.22 -18.58 16.05
CA LEU A 72 -12.43 -18.77 16.84
C LEU A 72 -13.48 -19.60 16.08
N GLY A 73 -13.70 -19.30 14.79
CA GLY A 73 -14.61 -20.09 13.95
C GLY A 73 -14.16 -21.54 13.73
N ALA A 74 -12.85 -21.79 13.67
CA ALA A 74 -12.28 -23.15 13.62
C ALA A 74 -12.48 -23.89 14.95
N ARG A 75 -12.35 -23.20 16.09
CA ARG A 75 -12.62 -23.78 17.42
C ARG A 75 -14.09 -24.11 17.66
N GLU A 76 -15.01 -23.34 17.08
CA GLU A 76 -16.45 -23.61 17.14
C GLU A 76 -16.93 -24.68 16.13
N GLY A 77 -16.02 -25.29 15.36
CA GLY A 77 -16.37 -26.33 14.38
C GLY A 77 -17.17 -25.82 13.17
N LYS A 78 -17.26 -24.50 12.96
CA LYS A 78 -18.02 -23.86 11.87
C LYS A 78 -17.28 -23.79 10.53
N LEU A 79 -16.01 -24.17 10.51
CA LEU A 79 -15.21 -24.27 9.28
C LEU A 79 -15.08 -25.76 8.90
N VAL A 80 -16.15 -26.32 8.32
CA VAL A 80 -16.14 -27.54 7.50
C VAL A 80 -16.76 -27.17 6.16
#